data_AF-A0AAV0JPI4-F1
#
_entry.id   AF-A0AAV0JPI4-F1
#
_cell.length_a   1.000
_cell.length_b   1.000
_cell.length_c   1.000
_cell.angle_alpha   90.00
_cell.angle_beta   90.00
_cell.angle_gamma   90.00
#
_symmetry.space_group_name_H-M   'P 1'
#
loop_
_entity.id
_entity.type
_entity.pdbx_description
1 polymer ?
#
loop_
_entity_poly.entity_id
_entity_poly.type
_entity_poly.pdbx_seq_one_letter_code
_entity_poly.pdbx_strand_id
1 'polypeptide(L)'
;MADGEKESPDAPTSYDEAMEALSSLITKRSRGNNSNKGNQFDLLFHYLKILELEDALDDLKIVHVAGTKGKGSTCTFTESILRNCGFRTGLFTSPHLIDVRERFRLDGVDISQEKFLAYFWWCFNRLKERTTEDVPMPPLFRFLTLLAFKIFSAEQVHKYWFHLQHCLSCLSSETQLNWDLICYSFFVQVDVAILEVGLGGRFDATNVVQKPVVCGIASLGYDHMEILG
;
A
#
# COMPACT_ATOMS: atom_id res chain seq x y z
N MET A 1 23.35 -11.10 -45.69
CA MET A 1 22.47 -11.66 -44.64
C MET A 1 22.54 -10.68 -43.49
N ALA A 2 21.46 -9.93 -43.28
CA ALA A 2 21.35 -8.97 -42.21
C ALA A 2 20.66 -9.69 -41.05
N ASP A 3 21.41 -9.96 -39.99
CA ASP A 3 20.85 -10.53 -38.77
C ASP A 3 20.15 -9.39 -38.01
N GLY A 4 18.82 -9.48 -37.96
CA GLY A 4 17.99 -8.64 -37.13
C GLY A 4 18.19 -9.03 -35.66
N GLU A 5 18.68 -8.10 -34.87
CA GLU A 5 18.62 -8.19 -33.42
C GLU A 5 17.14 -8.21 -33.01
N LYS A 6 16.71 -9.34 -32.43
CA LYS A 6 15.43 -9.45 -31.74
C LYS A 6 15.52 -8.61 -30.47
N GLU A 7 14.75 -7.52 -30.41
CA GLU A 7 14.45 -6.82 -29.16
C GLU A 7 13.87 -7.82 -28.14
N SER A 8 14.55 -7.94 -27.00
CA SER A 8 14.07 -8.67 -25.82
C SER A 8 13.00 -7.85 -25.10
N PRO A 9 11.87 -8.42 -24.66
CA PRO A 9 10.86 -7.67 -23.93
C PRO A 9 11.33 -7.35 -22.51
N ASP A 10 11.22 -6.07 -22.15
CA ASP A 10 11.31 -5.42 -20.83
C ASP A 10 12.68 -5.43 -20.11
N ALA A 11 13.48 -4.40 -20.39
CA ALA A 11 14.47 -3.91 -19.43
C ALA A 11 13.76 -3.42 -18.15
N PRO A 12 14.34 -3.62 -16.95
CA PRO A 12 13.74 -3.09 -15.73
C PRO A 12 13.67 -1.56 -15.81
N THR A 13 12.45 -1.01 -15.73
CA THR A 13 12.22 0.43 -15.66
C THR A 13 12.97 1.01 -14.46
N SER A 14 13.65 2.14 -14.67
CA SER A 14 14.56 2.70 -13.67
C SER A 14 13.81 3.29 -12.47
N TYR A 15 14.47 3.38 -11.32
CA TYR A 15 13.88 4.04 -10.14
C TYR A 15 13.56 5.51 -10.40
N ASP A 16 14.42 6.16 -11.19
CA ASP A 16 14.28 7.57 -11.55
C ASP A 16 13.00 7.81 -12.38
N GLU A 17 12.69 6.92 -13.33
CA GLU A 17 11.43 6.98 -14.11
C GLU A 17 10.19 6.87 -13.20
N ALA A 18 10.22 6.00 -12.19
CA ALA A 18 9.12 5.90 -11.24
C ALA A 18 8.97 7.17 -10.40
N MET A 19 10.08 7.82 -10.03
CA MET A 19 10.05 9.09 -9.30
C MET A 19 9.55 10.24 -10.17
N GLU A 20 9.90 10.28 -11.45
CA GLU A 20 9.35 11.24 -12.42
C GLU A 20 7.84 11.06 -12.57
N ALA A 21 7.39 9.81 -12.72
CA ALA A 21 5.98 9.47 -12.80
C ALA A 21 5.21 9.88 -11.53
N LEU A 22 5.75 9.62 -10.32
CA LEU A 22 5.17 10.08 -9.06
C LEU A 22 5.09 11.60 -8.97
N SER A 23 6.15 12.29 -9.39
CA SER A 23 6.21 13.75 -9.36
C SER A 23 5.14 14.38 -10.25
N SER A 24 4.78 13.73 -11.35
CA SER A 24 3.67 14.16 -12.21
C SER A 24 2.30 14.16 -11.50
N LEU A 25 2.14 13.36 -10.44
CA LEU A 25 0.91 13.28 -9.64
C LEU A 25 0.82 14.38 -8.56
N ILE A 26 1.86 15.20 -8.40
CA ILE A 26 1.85 16.35 -7.49
C ILE A 26 0.96 17.42 -8.10
N THR A 27 -0.29 17.52 -7.62
CA THR A 27 -1.21 18.57 -8.05
C THR A 27 -0.75 19.90 -7.48
N LYS A 28 -0.44 20.87 -8.36
CA LYS A 28 -0.35 22.30 -7.96
C LYS A 28 -1.75 22.71 -7.49
N ARG A 29 -1.96 22.84 -6.17
CA ARG A 29 -3.25 23.28 -5.61
C ARG A 29 -3.67 24.61 -6.27
N SER A 30 -4.72 24.57 -7.09
CA SER A 30 -5.57 25.75 -7.28
C SER A 30 -6.54 25.80 -6.12
N ARG A 31 -6.46 26.88 -5.35
CA ARG A 31 -7.37 27.23 -4.26
C ARG A 31 -8.78 27.39 -4.84
N GLY A 32 -9.75 26.57 -4.40
CA GLY A 32 -11.16 26.85 -4.67
C GLY A 32 -12.11 25.65 -4.52
N ASN A 33 -13.24 25.90 -3.87
CA ASN A 33 -14.45 25.08 -3.73
C ASN A 33 -14.46 23.85 -2.79
N ASN A 34 -14.96 24.09 -1.58
CA ASN A 34 -15.43 23.08 -0.63
C ASN A 34 -16.59 22.20 -1.15
N SER A 35 -17.23 22.54 -2.28
CA SER A 35 -18.37 21.79 -2.84
C SER A 35 -17.98 20.49 -3.56
N ASN A 36 -16.69 20.30 -3.91
CA ASN A 36 -16.26 19.16 -4.74
C ASN A 36 -15.50 18.06 -3.95
N LYS A 37 -15.36 18.21 -2.62
CA LYS A 37 -14.62 17.26 -1.78
C LYS A 37 -15.30 15.89 -1.66
N GLY A 38 -16.64 15.84 -1.66
CA GLY A 38 -17.43 14.61 -1.63
C GLY A 38 -17.17 13.74 -2.86
N ASN A 39 -17.46 14.28 -4.04
CA ASN A 39 -17.20 13.62 -5.33
C ASN A 39 -15.76 13.12 -5.47
N GLN A 40 -14.79 13.91 -4.97
CA GLN A 40 -13.39 13.53 -5.03
C GLN A 40 -13.01 12.39 -4.06
N PHE A 41 -13.70 12.25 -2.93
CA PHE A 41 -13.53 11.11 -2.04
C PHE A 41 -14.16 9.85 -2.64
N ASP A 42 -15.31 9.99 -3.28
CA ASP A 42 -16.01 8.88 -3.94
C ASP A 42 -15.19 8.26 -5.08
N LEU A 43 -14.38 9.07 -5.79
CA LEU A 43 -13.39 8.59 -6.78
C LEU A 43 -12.43 7.54 -6.22
N LEU A 44 -12.16 7.53 -4.91
CA LEU A 44 -11.23 6.58 -4.33
C LEU A 44 -11.77 5.14 -4.35
N PHE A 45 -13.08 4.96 -4.20
CA PHE A 45 -13.73 3.66 -4.39
C PHE A 45 -13.69 3.20 -5.85
N HIS A 46 -13.76 4.13 -6.81
CA HIS A 46 -13.57 3.80 -8.22
C HIS A 46 -12.13 3.33 -8.51
N TYR A 47 -11.12 3.94 -7.90
CA TYR A 47 -9.74 3.47 -8.04
C TYR A 47 -9.51 2.09 -7.40
N LEU A 48 -10.14 1.82 -6.24
CA LEU A 48 -10.10 0.49 -5.62
C LEU A 48 -10.68 -0.58 -6.54
N LYS A 49 -11.81 -0.29 -7.21
CA LYS A 49 -12.40 -1.15 -8.25
C LYS A 49 -11.48 -1.36 -9.44
N ILE A 50 -10.85 -0.29 -9.94
CA ILE A 50 -9.90 -0.37 -11.04
C ILE A 50 -8.73 -1.30 -10.70
N LEU A 51 -8.25 -1.20 -9.47
CA LEU A 51 -7.14 -2.01 -8.98
C LEU A 51 -7.58 -3.36 -8.42
N GLU A 52 -8.87 -3.70 -8.43
CA GLU A 52 -9.36 -4.98 -7.88
C GLU A 52 -8.87 -5.21 -6.43
N LEU A 53 -8.88 -4.16 -5.61
CA LEU A 53 -8.37 -4.17 -4.22
C LEU A 53 -9.48 -4.25 -3.16
N GLU A 54 -10.75 -4.31 -3.56
CA GLU A 54 -11.90 -4.28 -2.64
C GLU A 54 -11.86 -5.45 -1.66
N ASP A 55 -11.79 -6.68 -2.16
CA ASP A 55 -11.76 -7.89 -1.32
C ASP A 55 -10.50 -7.93 -0.45
N ALA A 56 -9.35 -7.58 -1.03
CA ALA A 56 -8.08 -7.55 -0.32
C ALA A 56 -8.09 -6.54 0.84
N LEU A 57 -8.83 -5.44 0.70
CA LEU A 57 -8.97 -4.43 1.75
C LEU A 57 -9.87 -4.91 2.89
N ASP A 58 -10.92 -5.66 2.58
CA ASP A 58 -11.83 -6.25 3.57
C ASP A 58 -11.14 -7.31 4.44
N ASP A 59 -10.16 -8.03 3.89
CA ASP A 59 -9.39 -9.03 4.63
C ASP A 59 -8.33 -8.41 5.57
N LEU A 60 -7.75 -7.27 5.18
CA LEU A 60 -6.70 -6.58 5.94
C LEU A 60 -7.21 -6.11 7.32
N LYS A 61 -6.45 -6.45 8.37
CA LYS A 61 -6.70 -5.90 9.72
C LYS A 61 -6.03 -4.55 9.84
N ILE A 62 -6.82 -3.49 9.95
CA ILE A 62 -6.31 -2.12 9.89
C ILE A 62 -6.38 -1.43 11.26
N VAL A 63 -5.26 -0.87 11.70
CA VAL A 63 -5.19 0.13 12.76
C VAL A 63 -5.05 1.49 12.10
N HIS A 64 -6.01 2.37 12.33
CA HIS A 64 -6.10 3.67 11.66
C HIS A 64 -5.82 4.80 12.65
N VAL A 65 -4.84 5.66 12.37
CA VAL A 65 -4.39 6.68 13.33
C VAL A 65 -4.55 8.08 12.74
N ALA A 66 -5.46 8.85 13.33
CA ALA A 66 -5.68 10.26 13.06
C ALA A 66 -5.04 11.15 14.13
N GLY A 67 -5.04 12.48 13.91
CA GLY A 67 -4.58 13.47 14.91
C GLY A 67 -3.70 14.57 14.32
N THR A 68 -3.38 15.56 15.14
CA THR A 68 -2.59 16.72 14.72
C THR A 68 -1.10 16.44 14.88
N LYS A 69 -0.68 16.01 16.08
CA LYS A 69 0.72 15.76 16.42
C LYS A 69 0.91 14.34 16.95
N GLY A 70 2.08 13.78 16.69
CA GLY A 70 2.46 12.45 17.19
C GLY A 70 1.90 11.26 16.42
N LYS A 71 1.12 11.45 15.35
CA LYS A 71 0.58 10.35 14.51
C LYS A 71 1.67 9.36 14.08
N GLY A 72 2.71 9.82 13.38
CA GLY A 72 3.81 8.95 12.94
C GLY A 72 4.50 8.21 14.08
N SER A 73 4.72 8.87 15.23
CA SER A 73 5.29 8.21 16.42
C SER A 73 4.35 7.15 16.99
N THR A 74 3.05 7.44 17.12
CA THR A 74 2.03 6.48 17.56
C THR A 74 1.95 5.29 16.62
N CYS A 75 1.98 5.51 15.30
CA CYS A 75 1.98 4.43 14.32
C CYS A 75 3.23 3.56 14.44
N THR A 76 4.41 4.18 14.59
CA THR A 76 5.69 3.47 14.74
C THR A 76 5.74 2.65 16.04
N PHE A 77 5.25 3.19 17.16
CA PHE A 77 5.17 2.43 18.41
C PHE A 77 4.18 1.28 18.32
N THR A 78 3.02 1.51 17.70
CA THR A 78 2.00 0.47 17.49
C THR A 78 2.54 -0.66 16.62
N GLU A 79 3.19 -0.33 15.51
CA GLU A 79 3.88 -1.30 14.64
C GLU A 79 4.89 -2.12 15.43
N SER A 80 5.76 -1.45 16.18
CA SER A 80 6.84 -2.13 16.90
C SER A 80 6.31 -3.07 17.98
N ILE A 81 5.24 -2.68 18.69
CA ILE A 81 4.58 -3.54 19.68
C ILE A 81 4.00 -4.78 18.99
N LEU A 82 3.19 -4.58 17.93
CA LEU A 82 2.52 -5.68 17.23
C LEU A 82 3.53 -6.66 16.61
N ARG A 83 4.60 -6.14 16.00
CA ARG A 83 5.68 -6.98 15.47
C ARG A 83 6.38 -7.79 16.55
N ASN A 84 6.66 -7.20 17.71
CA ASN A 84 7.24 -7.92 18.85
C ASN A 84 6.26 -8.93 19.48
N CYS A 85 4.95 -8.78 19.26
CA CYS A 85 3.95 -9.79 19.59
C CYS A 85 3.87 -10.93 18.55
N GLY A 86 4.69 -10.90 17.49
CA GLY A 86 4.78 -11.95 16.49
C GLY A 86 3.92 -11.76 15.25
N PHE A 87 3.19 -10.65 15.15
CA PHE A 87 2.43 -10.29 13.95
C PHE A 87 3.33 -9.81 12.82
N ARG A 88 2.99 -10.13 11.58
CA ARG A 88 3.52 -9.44 10.40
C ARG A 88 2.88 -8.08 10.26
N THR A 89 3.69 -7.05 10.08
CA THR A 89 3.22 -5.66 10.13
C THR A 89 3.48 -4.95 8.80
N GLY A 90 2.48 -4.17 8.38
CA GLY A 90 2.60 -3.15 7.35
C GLY A 90 2.41 -1.78 7.98
N LEU A 91 3.27 -0.82 7.66
CA LEU A 91 3.16 0.54 8.19
C LEU A 91 3.19 1.55 7.05
N PHE A 92 2.14 2.36 6.98
CA PHE A 92 2.02 3.47 6.03
C PHE A 92 2.05 4.82 6.77
N THR A 93 3.06 5.65 6.48
CA THR A 93 3.28 6.95 7.13
C THR A 93 3.51 8.08 6.14
N SER A 94 3.34 9.33 6.62
CA SER A 94 3.56 10.52 5.81
C SER A 94 3.95 11.76 6.64
N PRO A 95 4.78 12.68 6.10
CA PRO A 95 5.58 12.57 4.87
C PRO A 95 6.83 11.68 5.03
N HIS A 96 7.60 11.48 3.95
CA HIS A 96 8.97 10.95 4.01
C HIS A 96 10.00 12.09 4.16
N LEU A 97 11.23 11.76 4.54
CA LEU A 97 12.32 12.73 4.65
C LEU A 97 13.27 12.70 3.44
N ILE A 98 13.72 11.51 3.02
CA ILE A 98 14.73 11.35 1.97
C ILE A 98 14.17 10.52 0.81
N ASP A 99 13.59 9.37 1.11
CA ASP A 99 13.13 8.40 0.11
C ASP A 99 11.62 8.11 0.28
N VAL A 100 10.86 8.09 -0.82
CA VAL A 100 9.43 7.75 -0.81
C VAL A 100 9.13 6.38 -0.22
N ARG A 101 10.08 5.45 -0.29
CA ARG A 101 9.97 4.12 0.30
C ARG A 101 9.87 4.13 1.82
N GLU A 102 10.34 5.17 2.50
CA GLU A 102 10.17 5.35 3.96
C GLU A 102 8.70 5.36 4.39
N ARG A 103 7.79 5.68 3.47
CA ARG A 103 6.34 5.68 3.70
C ARG A 103 5.78 4.27 3.83
N PHE A 104 6.48 3.24 3.36
CA PHE A 104 6.00 1.86 3.31
C PHE A 104 7.01 0.97 4.03
N ARG A 105 6.66 0.53 5.23
CA ARG A 105 7.47 -0.45 5.96
C ARG A 105 6.77 -1.78 6.08
N LEU A 106 7.55 -2.85 5.94
CA LEU A 106 7.17 -4.23 6.13
C LEU A 106 8.04 -4.80 7.23
N ASP A 107 7.42 -5.29 8.29
CA ASP A 107 8.10 -5.90 9.43
C ASP A 107 9.21 -4.98 10.02
N GLY A 108 8.93 -3.66 10.06
CA GLY A 108 9.83 -2.63 10.58
C GLY A 108 10.93 -2.14 9.62
N VAL A 109 10.97 -2.66 8.38
CA VAL A 109 11.98 -2.30 7.37
C VAL A 109 11.31 -1.62 6.18
N ASP A 110 11.93 -0.57 5.64
CA ASP A 110 11.46 0.08 4.41
C ASP A 110 11.37 -0.92 3.26
N ILE A 111 10.37 -0.77 2.39
CA ILE A 111 10.20 -1.63 1.22
C ILE A 111 11.44 -1.59 0.31
N SER A 112 11.84 -2.77 -0.22
CA SER A 112 12.93 -2.83 -1.18
C SER A 112 12.57 -2.10 -2.47
N GLN A 113 13.58 -1.55 -3.15
CA GLN A 113 13.39 -0.86 -4.42
C GLN A 113 12.70 -1.74 -5.47
N GLU A 114 13.09 -3.02 -5.55
CA GLU A 114 12.52 -4.00 -6.47
C GLU A 114 11.00 -4.18 -6.23
N LYS A 115 10.61 -4.45 -4.98
CA LYS A 115 9.20 -4.61 -4.60
C LYS A 115 8.41 -3.34 -4.84
N PHE A 116 8.99 -2.19 -4.46
CA PHE A 116 8.39 -0.89 -4.69
C PHE A 116 8.08 -0.67 -6.18
N LEU A 117 9.06 -0.88 -7.06
CA LEU A 117 8.89 -0.69 -8.50
C LEU A 117 7.85 -1.64 -9.08
N ALA A 118 7.87 -2.91 -8.68
CA ALA A 118 6.88 -3.89 -9.12
C ALA A 118 5.45 -3.45 -8.81
N TYR A 119 5.16 -3.05 -7.56
CA TYR A 119 3.82 -2.60 -7.19
C TYR A 119 3.47 -1.21 -7.71
N PHE A 120 4.46 -0.33 -7.80
CA PHE A 120 4.29 1.01 -8.33
C PHE A 120 3.79 0.93 -9.78
N TRP A 121 4.52 0.24 -10.66
CA TRP A 121 4.14 0.14 -12.07
C TRP A 121 2.86 -0.65 -12.27
N TRP A 122 2.63 -1.67 -11.45
CA TRP A 122 1.36 -2.40 -11.47
C TRP A 122 0.17 -1.48 -11.19
N CYS A 123 0.24 -0.62 -10.17
CA CYS A 123 -0.82 0.34 -9.86
C CYS A 123 -0.91 1.43 -10.92
N PHE A 124 0.24 2.03 -11.26
CA PHE A 124 0.32 3.18 -12.14
C PHE A 124 -0.20 2.87 -13.54
N ASN A 125 0.21 1.75 -14.14
CA ASN A 125 -0.21 1.38 -15.49
C ASN A 125 -1.71 1.06 -15.54
N ARG A 126 -2.24 0.28 -14.58
CA ARG A 126 -3.68 -0.03 -14.50
C ARG A 126 -4.55 1.21 -14.35
N LEU A 127 -4.11 2.17 -13.52
CA LEU A 127 -4.83 3.44 -13.36
C LEU A 127 -4.72 4.31 -14.62
N LYS A 128 -3.53 4.39 -15.22
CA LYS A 128 -3.27 5.18 -16.42
C LYS A 128 -4.07 4.68 -17.62
N GLU A 129 -4.15 3.37 -17.81
CA GLU A 129 -4.93 2.73 -18.88
C GLU A 129 -6.44 2.98 -18.76
N ARG A 130 -6.95 3.16 -17.54
CA ARG A 130 -8.37 3.40 -17.26
C ARG A 130 -8.67 4.87 -16.92
N THR A 131 -7.73 5.76 -17.20
CA THR A 131 -7.90 7.20 -16.99
C THR A 131 -8.87 7.77 -18.03
N THR A 132 -9.83 8.55 -17.56
CA THR A 132 -10.82 9.27 -18.38
C THR A 132 -10.97 10.71 -17.89
N GLU A 133 -11.75 11.54 -18.57
CA GLU A 133 -12.05 12.90 -18.10
C GLU A 133 -12.75 12.88 -16.73
N ASP A 134 -13.66 11.91 -16.51
CA ASP A 134 -14.41 11.75 -15.26
C ASP A 134 -13.59 11.05 -14.15
N VAL A 135 -12.64 10.19 -14.53
CA VAL A 135 -11.78 9.44 -13.62
C VAL A 135 -10.31 9.73 -13.97
N PRO A 136 -9.78 10.90 -13.55
CA PRO A 136 -8.40 11.27 -13.82
C PRO A 136 -7.42 10.43 -12.99
N MET A 137 -6.13 10.54 -13.27
CA MET A 137 -5.10 9.95 -12.40
C MET A 137 -5.20 10.49 -10.96
N PRO A 138 -5.11 9.62 -9.93
CA PRO A 138 -5.19 10.05 -8.56
C PRO A 138 -4.02 10.97 -8.19
N PRO A 139 -4.26 12.06 -7.44
CA PRO A 139 -3.21 12.87 -6.84
C PRO A 139 -2.26 12.05 -5.97
N LEU A 140 -1.02 12.52 -5.82
CA LEU A 140 0.08 11.81 -5.17
C LEU A 140 -0.33 11.06 -3.89
N PHE A 141 -0.94 11.72 -2.90
CA PHE A 141 -1.28 11.07 -1.64
C PHE A 141 -2.32 9.94 -1.79
N ARG A 142 -3.32 10.12 -2.67
CA ARG A 142 -4.31 9.08 -2.97
C ARG A 142 -3.66 7.90 -3.68
N PHE A 143 -2.80 8.18 -4.65
CA PHE A 143 -2.03 7.15 -5.33
C PHE A 143 -1.15 6.36 -4.34
N LEU A 144 -0.42 7.03 -3.46
CA LEU A 144 0.42 6.39 -2.45
C LEU A 144 -0.41 5.55 -1.46
N THR A 145 -1.63 5.98 -1.15
CA THR A 145 -2.55 5.19 -0.30
C THR A 145 -3.00 3.90 -1.00
N LEU A 146 -3.38 3.98 -2.28
CA LEU A 146 -3.71 2.82 -3.09
C LEU A 146 -2.51 1.86 -3.23
N LEU A 147 -1.32 2.43 -3.42
CA LEU A 147 -0.07 1.67 -3.45
C LEU A 147 0.20 0.98 -2.11
N ALA A 148 -0.10 1.60 -0.97
CA ALA A 148 0.01 0.97 0.35
C ALA A 148 -0.89 -0.26 0.45
N PHE A 149 -2.16 -0.14 0.03
CA PHE A 149 -3.10 -1.27 0.00
C PHE A 149 -2.61 -2.39 -0.91
N LYS A 150 -2.05 -2.06 -2.08
CA LYS A 150 -1.45 -3.07 -2.95
C LYS A 150 -0.25 -3.74 -2.30
N ILE A 151 0.67 -2.98 -1.71
CA ILE A 151 1.87 -3.52 -1.05
C ILE A 151 1.47 -4.46 0.08
N PHE A 152 0.62 -4.01 1.00
CA PHE A 152 0.23 -4.80 2.17
C PHE A 152 -0.62 -6.01 1.81
N SER A 153 -1.42 -5.92 0.74
CA SER A 153 -2.15 -7.08 0.24
C SER A 153 -1.29 -8.05 -0.56
N ALA A 154 -0.20 -7.62 -1.21
CA ALA A 154 0.58 -8.46 -2.13
C ALA A 154 1.87 -9.06 -1.54
N GLU A 155 2.44 -8.48 -0.47
CA GLU A 155 3.71 -8.93 0.16
C GLU A 155 3.58 -10.25 0.98
N GLN A 156 2.73 -11.13 0.46
CA GLN A 156 2.32 -12.43 0.99
C GLN A 156 3.24 -13.59 0.56
N VAL A 157 4.55 -13.48 0.69
CA VAL A 157 5.40 -14.64 0.40
C VAL A 157 6.50 -14.79 1.45
N HIS A 158 6.50 -15.98 2.07
CA HIS A 158 7.48 -16.57 3.00
C HIS A 158 7.26 -16.39 4.52
N LYS A 159 6.55 -17.35 5.11
CA LYS A 159 7.07 -18.08 6.28
C LYS A 159 7.01 -19.58 5.93
N TYR A 160 8.17 -20.23 5.86
CA TYR A 160 8.39 -21.67 5.63
C TYR A 160 8.31 -22.21 4.18
N TRP A 161 9.27 -21.85 3.32
CA TRP A 161 9.59 -22.71 2.15
C TRP A 161 11.04 -23.21 2.13
N PHE A 162 11.99 -22.49 2.72
CA PHE A 162 13.41 -22.86 2.58
C PHE A 162 13.91 -23.99 3.48
N HIS A 163 13.10 -24.51 4.41
CA HIS A 163 13.49 -25.67 5.24
C HIS A 163 12.74 -26.96 4.94
N LEU A 164 11.69 -26.92 4.11
CA LEU A 164 10.83 -28.07 3.83
C LEU A 164 11.17 -28.80 2.53
N GLN A 165 11.92 -28.18 1.60
CA GLN A 165 12.35 -28.87 0.39
C GLN A 165 13.31 -30.04 0.68
N HIS A 166 14.01 -30.00 1.82
CA HIS A 166 14.83 -31.11 2.32
C HIS A 166 14.03 -32.17 3.11
N CYS A 167 12.83 -31.84 3.62
CA CYS A 167 11.96 -32.81 4.29
C CYS A 167 10.97 -33.48 3.32
N LEU A 168 10.54 -32.78 2.27
CA LEU A 168 9.53 -33.25 1.31
C LEU A 168 10.08 -34.29 0.32
N SER A 169 11.40 -34.36 0.11
CA SER A 169 12.01 -35.45 -0.66
C SER A 169 11.94 -36.82 0.03
N CYS A 170 11.52 -36.88 1.30
CA CYS A 170 11.47 -38.10 2.10
C CYS A 170 10.06 -38.64 2.37
N LEU A 171 9.00 -38.00 1.85
CA LEU A 171 7.61 -38.39 2.11
C LEU A 171 7.00 -39.12 0.91
N SER A 172 6.10 -40.08 1.17
CA SER A 172 5.41 -40.86 0.13
C SER A 172 4.42 -40.00 -0.67
N SER A 173 4.10 -40.42 -1.90
CA SER A 173 3.31 -39.68 -2.90
C SER A 173 1.89 -39.28 -2.42
N GLU A 174 1.30 -40.01 -1.46
CA GLU A 174 -0.01 -39.66 -0.88
C GLU A 174 0.06 -38.54 0.17
N THR A 175 1.19 -38.37 0.86
CA THR A 175 1.39 -37.27 1.82
C THR A 175 1.58 -35.93 1.12
N GLN A 176 2.19 -35.93 -0.07
CA GLN A 176 2.53 -34.72 -0.82
C GLN A 176 1.29 -33.92 -1.25
N LEU A 177 0.23 -34.62 -1.69
CA LEU A 177 -1.06 -34.02 -2.07
C LEU A 177 -1.83 -33.41 -0.88
N ASN A 178 -1.70 -33.97 0.33
CA ASN A 178 -2.32 -33.41 1.52
C ASN A 178 -1.60 -32.14 2.00
N TRP A 179 -0.27 -32.06 1.81
CA TRP A 179 0.50 -30.86 2.12
C TRP A 179 0.25 -29.73 1.11
N ASP A 180 0.05 -30.03 -0.18
CA ASP A 180 -0.31 -29.00 -1.16
C ASP A 180 -1.68 -28.34 -0.84
N LEU A 181 -2.66 -29.12 -0.35
CA LEU A 181 -3.96 -28.62 0.10
C LEU A 181 -3.91 -27.84 1.42
N ILE A 182 -3.00 -28.21 2.34
CA ILE A 182 -2.76 -27.46 3.59
C ILE A 182 -1.96 -26.18 3.32
N CYS A 183 -0.99 -26.21 2.39
CA CYS A 183 -0.22 -25.05 1.95
C CYS A 183 -1.09 -24.02 1.22
N TYR A 184 -2.08 -24.47 0.44
CA TYR A 184 -3.10 -23.58 -0.14
C TYR A 184 -4.01 -22.94 0.91
N SER A 185 -4.00 -23.42 2.16
CA SER A 185 -4.81 -22.88 3.26
C SER A 185 -4.05 -21.89 4.17
N PHE A 186 -2.80 -21.55 3.85
CA PHE A 186 -1.91 -20.77 4.72
C PHE A 186 -1.31 -19.53 4.00
N PHE A 187 -2.18 -18.77 3.32
CA PHE A 187 -1.80 -17.49 2.72
C PHE A 187 -1.64 -16.42 3.82
N VAL A 188 -0.40 -16.02 4.11
CA VAL A 188 -0.12 -15.02 5.16
C VAL A 188 -0.10 -13.63 4.54
N GLN A 189 -1.25 -12.97 4.62
CA GLN A 189 -1.40 -11.53 4.48
C GLN A 189 -0.58 -10.79 5.56
N VAL A 190 -0.32 -9.50 5.40
CA VAL A 190 0.07 -8.69 6.57
C VAL A 190 -0.99 -8.90 7.66
N ASP A 191 -0.60 -9.38 8.83
CA ASP A 191 -1.55 -9.68 9.90
C ASP A 191 -2.22 -8.40 10.39
N VAL A 192 -1.50 -7.27 10.35
CA VAL A 192 -2.01 -5.96 10.73
C VAL A 192 -1.30 -4.82 9.98
N ALA A 193 -2.09 -3.97 9.33
CA ALA A 193 -1.63 -2.77 8.66
C ALA A 193 -1.95 -1.53 9.52
N ILE A 194 -0.93 -0.71 9.79
CA ILE A 194 -1.05 0.53 10.54
C ILE A 194 -1.01 1.70 9.53
N LEU A 195 -2.09 2.48 9.49
CA LEU A 195 -2.25 3.58 8.54
C LEU A 195 -2.29 4.92 9.27
N GLU A 196 -1.33 5.78 8.96
CA GLU A 196 -1.37 7.19 9.34
C GLU A 196 -2.31 7.96 8.40
N VAL A 197 -3.26 8.69 8.98
CA VAL A 197 -4.07 9.67 8.25
C VAL A 197 -3.18 10.82 7.77
N GLY A 198 -3.26 11.17 6.48
CA GLY A 198 -2.50 12.29 5.94
C GLY A 198 -2.97 13.63 6.49
N LEU A 199 -4.25 13.96 6.26
CA LEU A 199 -4.83 15.21 6.74
C LEU A 199 -6.28 15.09 7.17
N GLY A 200 -6.56 15.52 8.41
CA GLY A 200 -7.91 15.51 8.96
C GLY A 200 -8.39 14.10 9.28
N GLY A 201 -9.20 13.52 8.40
CA GLY A 201 -9.76 12.17 8.57
C GLY A 201 -10.93 11.89 7.63
N ARG A 202 -12.05 12.62 7.77
CA ARG A 202 -13.32 12.33 7.08
C ARG A 202 -13.20 12.16 5.55
N PHE A 203 -12.37 12.99 4.92
CA PHE A 203 -12.13 12.97 3.46
C PHE A 203 -10.68 12.61 3.11
N ASP A 204 -9.95 12.02 4.06
CA ASP A 204 -8.59 11.54 3.83
C ASP A 204 -8.63 10.23 3.01
N ALA A 205 -7.62 10.00 2.17
CA ALA A 205 -7.57 8.82 1.33
C ALA A 205 -7.61 7.51 2.14
N THR A 206 -7.00 7.50 3.32
CA THR A 206 -6.98 6.31 4.19
C THR A 206 -8.36 5.96 4.75
N ASN A 207 -9.32 6.88 4.74
CA ASN A 207 -10.67 6.71 5.30
C ASN A 207 -11.65 5.93 4.40
N VAL A 208 -11.16 5.36 3.28
CA VAL A 208 -11.94 4.36 2.52
C VAL A 208 -12.07 3.04 3.26
N VAL A 209 -11.19 2.80 4.24
CA VAL A 209 -11.30 1.70 5.19
C VAL A 209 -12.51 1.93 6.10
N GLN A 210 -13.64 1.28 5.79
CA GLN A 210 -14.89 1.49 6.53
C GLN A 210 -14.95 0.77 7.87
N LYS A 211 -14.15 -0.29 8.06
CA LYS A 211 -14.17 -1.17 9.24
C LYS A 211 -12.76 -1.43 9.79
N PRO A 212 -12.03 -0.39 10.21
CA PRO A 212 -10.76 -0.61 10.89
C PRO A 212 -10.99 -1.38 12.20
N VAL A 213 -10.04 -2.23 12.58
CA VAL A 213 -10.11 -3.00 13.83
C VAL A 213 -10.00 -2.06 15.03
N VAL A 214 -9.17 -1.02 14.91
CA VAL A 214 -8.99 0.03 15.91
C VAL A 214 -8.76 1.37 15.23
N CYS A 215 -9.40 2.43 15.74
CA CYS A 215 -9.05 3.81 15.42
C CYS A 215 -8.37 4.49 16.62
N GLY A 216 -7.18 5.04 16.40
CA GLY A 216 -6.47 5.89 17.35
C GLY A 216 -6.57 7.37 16.97
N ILE A 217 -6.76 8.24 17.95
CA ILE A 217 -6.63 9.69 17.77
C ILE A 217 -5.43 10.13 18.60
N ALA A 218 -4.33 10.47 17.94
CA ALA A 218 -3.17 11.10 18.54
C ALA A 218 -3.48 12.54 19.00
N SER A 219 -2.52 13.25 19.58
CA SER A 219 -2.83 14.55 20.19
C SER A 219 -3.41 15.54 19.17
N LEU A 220 -4.43 16.25 19.63
CA LEU A 220 -5.06 17.32 18.87
C LEU A 220 -4.42 18.64 19.26
N GLY A 221 -4.13 19.44 18.25
CA GLY A 221 -3.58 20.79 18.39
C GLY A 221 -3.91 21.60 17.16
N TYR A 222 -3.61 22.90 17.22
CA TYR A 222 -3.79 23.79 16.08
C TYR A 222 -2.73 23.50 15.02
N ASP A 223 -3.16 22.92 13.90
CA ASP A 223 -2.37 22.73 12.68
C ASP A 223 -3.34 22.67 11.51
N HIS A 224 -2.91 23.10 10.33
CA HIS A 224 -3.74 23.12 9.11
C HIS A 224 -5.12 23.80 9.28
N MET A 225 -5.19 24.91 10.03
CA MET A 225 -6.46 25.60 10.33
C MET A 225 -7.23 26.03 9.07
N GLU A 226 -6.54 26.35 7.98
CA GLU A 226 -7.17 26.66 6.68
C GLU A 226 -8.03 25.52 6.10
N ILE A 227 -7.81 24.28 6.56
CA ILE A 227 -8.47 23.07 6.05
C ILE A 227 -9.39 22.43 7.09
N LEU A 228 -9.00 22.51 8.37
CA LEU A 228 -9.67 21.82 9.48
C LEU A 228 -10.56 22.72 10.33
N GLY A 229 -10.47 24.05 10.17
CA GLY A 229 -11.21 25.04 10.97
C GLY A 229 -10.40 25.55 12.15
#